data_AF-A0A525BY51-F1
#
_entry.id   AF-A0A525BY51-F1
#
_cell.length_a   1.000
_cell.length_b   1.000
_cell.length_c   1.000
_cell.angle_alpha   90.00
_cell.angle_beta   90.00
_cell.angle_gamma   90.00
#
_symmetry.space_group_name_H-M   'P 1'
#
loop_
_entity.id
_entity.type
_entity.pdbx_description
1 polymer ?
#
loop_
_entity_poly.entity_id
_entity_poly.type
_entity_poly.pdbx_seq_one_letter_code
_entity_poly.pdbx_strand_id
1 'polypeptide(L)'
;MNETCPICGEGKLHETNKIRIASYKDQTDEVPLYFSVCDVCESETANSKQTRQNKRAFNAFKKRVEGLLSGEEIKELREYYGISQKEAALIFGGGEVAFSKYENDDVLQSEPMDTLLRAAIRFPLMVEDRAVEKGVVLKQRPIWVDKGTRGTKPIIHSFGGQNEANEAYYHPFKGNSCEAEYDNTEIIGLSA
;
A
#
# COMPACT_ATOMS: atom_id res chain seq x y z
N MET A 1 9.03 -29.50 13.67
CA MET A 1 10.23 -30.31 13.99
C MET A 1 11.30 -29.33 14.45
N ASN A 2 11.82 -29.47 15.66
CA ASN A 2 12.86 -28.57 16.16
C ASN A 2 14.20 -28.96 15.53
N GLU A 3 14.77 -28.01 14.79
CA GLU A 3 16.07 -28.16 14.12
C GLU A 3 17.19 -28.26 15.16
N THR A 4 18.21 -29.06 14.86
CA THR A 4 19.42 -29.16 15.69
C THR A 4 20.22 -27.87 15.55
N CYS A 5 20.74 -27.36 16.67
CA CYS A 5 21.51 -26.14 16.71
C CYS A 5 22.78 -26.25 15.84
N PRO A 6 22.99 -25.34 14.85
CA PRO A 6 24.18 -25.38 13.99
C PRO A 6 25.45 -24.88 14.70
N ILE A 7 25.33 -24.28 15.89
CA ILE A 7 26.45 -23.71 16.64
C ILE A 7 27.10 -24.75 17.55
N CYS A 8 26.31 -25.50 18.32
CA CYS A 8 26.82 -26.53 19.24
C CYS A 8 26.65 -27.96 18.72
N GLY A 9 25.79 -28.20 17.74
CA GLY A 9 25.53 -29.53 17.18
C GLY A 9 24.68 -30.47 18.05
N GLU A 10 24.36 -30.10 19.29
CA GLU A 10 23.69 -30.96 20.25
C GLU A 10 22.28 -30.48 20.62
N GLY A 11 22.13 -29.19 20.92
CA GLY A 11 20.87 -28.62 21.38
C GLY A 11 19.79 -28.51 20.30
N LYS A 12 18.56 -28.23 20.73
CA LYS A 12 17.41 -27.98 19.88
C LYS A 12 17.06 -26.50 19.86
N LEU A 13 16.72 -26.01 18.67
CA LEU A 13 16.26 -24.64 18.48
C LEU A 13 14.77 -24.53 18.78
N HIS A 14 14.41 -23.58 19.63
CA HIS A 14 13.03 -23.27 20.01
C HIS A 14 12.66 -21.88 19.49
N GLU A 15 11.58 -21.78 18.72
CA GLU A 15 11.12 -20.51 18.14
C GLU A 15 10.66 -19.53 19.23
N THR A 16 11.04 -18.27 19.09
CA THR A 16 10.65 -17.15 19.95
C THR A 16 10.54 -15.86 19.14
N ASN A 17 10.06 -14.79 19.77
CA ASN A 17 10.08 -13.45 19.20
C ASN A 17 10.26 -12.39 20.29
N LYS A 18 10.72 -11.20 19.89
CA LYS A 18 10.80 -10.01 20.73
C LYS A 18 10.45 -8.77 19.92
N ILE A 19 10.03 -7.71 20.61
CA ILE A 19 9.98 -6.38 19.99
C ILE A 19 11.38 -5.78 20.02
N ARG A 20 11.83 -5.24 18.89
CA ARG A 20 13.10 -4.53 18.76
C ARG A 20 12.84 -3.11 18.28
N ILE A 21 13.51 -2.14 18.87
CA ILE A 21 13.58 -0.78 18.32
C ILE A 21 14.45 -0.84 17.05
N ALA A 22 13.88 -0.47 15.91
CA ALA A 22 14.58 -0.39 14.63
C ALA A 22 14.68 1.08 14.19
N SER A 23 15.82 1.46 13.60
CA SER A 23 16.07 2.81 13.10
C SER A 23 16.13 2.86 11.57
N TYR A 24 15.50 3.86 10.97
CA TYR A 24 15.55 4.13 9.52
C TYR A 24 15.25 5.61 9.24
N LYS A 25 16.10 6.28 8.43
CA LYS A 25 15.95 7.72 8.06
C LYS A 25 15.61 8.61 9.26
N ASP A 26 16.43 8.52 10.31
CA ASP A 26 16.30 9.27 11.57
C ASP A 26 15.02 9.01 12.39
N GLN A 27 14.19 8.06 11.96
CA GLN A 27 13.03 7.60 12.71
C GLN A 27 13.32 6.27 13.40
N THR A 28 12.72 6.07 14.57
CA THR A 28 12.79 4.81 15.33
C THR A 28 11.39 4.32 15.64
N ASP A 29 11.17 3.03 15.49
CA ASP A 29 9.89 2.40 15.81
C ASP A 29 10.08 0.96 16.31
N GLU A 30 9.04 0.43 16.95
CA GLU A 30 8.97 -0.94 17.41
C GLU A 30 8.66 -1.89 16.25
N VAL A 31 9.53 -2.89 16.05
CA VAL A 31 9.40 -3.90 15.00
C VAL A 31 9.56 -5.29 15.61
N PRO A 32 8.67 -6.25 15.29
CA PRO A 32 8.83 -7.62 15.77
C PRO A 32 10.05 -8.29 15.13
N LEU A 33 10.80 -9.02 15.94
CA LEU A 33 11.94 -9.83 15.55
C LEU A 33 11.70 -11.28 15.97
N TYR A 34 11.64 -12.17 14.99
CA TYR A 34 11.46 -13.60 15.12
C TYR A 34 12.82 -14.31 15.02
N PHE A 35 13.11 -15.23 15.93
CA PHE A 35 14.36 -15.98 15.99
C PHE A 35 14.14 -17.25 16.81
N SER A 36 15.13 -18.12 16.87
CA SER A 36 15.12 -19.32 17.68
C SER A 36 16.31 -19.32 18.64
N VAL A 37 16.11 -19.89 19.82
CA VAL A 37 17.13 -20.01 20.87
C VAL A 37 17.44 -21.48 21.10
N CYS A 38 18.72 -21.80 21.22
CA CYS A 38 19.19 -23.13 21.59
C CYS A 38 18.98 -23.40 23.09
N ASP A 39 18.45 -24.56 23.46
CA ASP A 39 18.27 -24.98 24.86
C ASP A 39 19.56 -25.44 25.57
N VAL A 40 20.67 -25.60 24.85
CA VAL A 40 21.95 -26.05 25.41
C VAL A 40 22.98 -24.92 25.47
N CYS A 41 23.24 -24.26 24.33
CA CYS A 41 24.28 -23.22 24.24
C CYS A 41 23.73 -21.79 24.16
N GLU A 42 22.41 -21.62 24.27
CA GLU A 42 21.71 -20.33 24.28
C GLU A 42 21.91 -19.44 23.03
N SER A 43 22.53 -19.97 21.97
CA SER A 43 22.74 -19.22 20.74
C SER A 43 21.42 -18.80 20.10
N GLU A 44 21.29 -17.52 19.73
CA GLU A 44 20.18 -16.99 18.92
C GLU A 44 20.48 -17.16 17.42
N THR A 45 19.54 -17.69 16.66
CA THR A 45 19.64 -17.78 15.19
C THR A 45 18.27 -17.61 14.54
N ALA A 46 18.23 -17.14 13.29
CA ALA A 46 16.98 -17.04 12.53
C ALA A 46 17.02 -18.00 11.34
N ASN A 47 16.01 -18.87 11.23
CA ASN A 47 15.85 -19.73 10.06
C ASN A 47 15.33 -18.92 8.85
N SER A 48 15.18 -19.58 7.70
CA SER A 48 14.75 -18.93 6.45
C SER A 48 13.35 -18.30 6.56
N LYS A 49 12.41 -18.95 7.24
CA LYS A 49 11.06 -18.45 7.50
C LYS A 49 11.08 -17.21 8.39
N GLN A 50 11.82 -17.26 9.50
CA GLN A 50 11.98 -16.14 10.44
C GLN A 50 12.69 -14.95 9.79
N THR A 51 13.74 -15.20 9.01
CA THR A 51 14.44 -14.17 8.24
C THR A 51 13.49 -13.46 7.28
N ARG A 52 12.60 -14.22 6.61
CA ARG A 52 11.55 -13.66 5.74
C ARG A 52 10.55 -12.82 6.53
N GLN A 53 10.08 -13.28 7.69
CA GLN A 53 9.18 -12.52 8.56
C GLN A 53 9.80 -11.22 9.06
N ASN A 54 11.06 -11.27 9.52
CA ASN A 54 11.83 -10.11 9.97
C ASN A 54 11.99 -9.08 8.86
N LYS A 55 12.31 -9.53 7.65
CA LYS A 55 12.41 -8.66 6.47
C LYS A 55 11.08 -7.96 6.17
N ARG A 56 9.96 -8.69 6.18
CA ARG A 56 8.62 -8.13 5.95
C ARG A 56 8.26 -7.09 7.01
N ALA A 57 8.47 -7.41 8.29
CA ALA A 57 8.22 -6.48 9.39
C ALA A 57 9.04 -5.19 9.26
N PHE A 58 10.32 -5.31 8.89
CA PHE A 58 11.18 -4.14 8.67
C PHE A 58 10.79 -3.34 7.43
N ASN A 59 10.36 -3.99 6.34
CA ASN A 59 9.86 -3.30 5.16
C ASN A 59 8.54 -2.56 5.43
N ALA A 60 7.62 -3.14 6.20
CA ALA A 60 6.41 -2.46 6.64
C ALA A 60 6.74 -1.19 7.45
N PHE A 61 7.75 -1.26 8.33
CA PHE A 61 8.28 -0.07 9.02
C PHE A 61 8.82 0.97 8.04
N LYS A 62 9.66 0.60 7.08
CA LYS A 62 10.18 1.54 6.07
C LYS A 62 9.05 2.22 5.28
N LYS A 63 8.03 1.46 4.86
CA LYS A 63 6.86 2.02 4.17
C LYS A 63 6.17 3.09 5.01
N ARG A 64 5.97 2.86 6.31
CA ARG A 64 5.41 3.87 7.23
C ARG A 64 6.28 5.12 7.29
N VAL A 65 7.60 4.97 7.46
CA VAL A 65 8.56 6.09 7.52
C VAL A 65 8.55 6.91 6.22
N GLU A 66 8.41 6.24 5.08
CA GLU A 66 8.37 6.88 3.76
C GLU A 66 6.98 7.35 3.32
N GLY A 67 5.93 7.06 4.09
CA GLY A 67 4.55 7.39 3.72
C GLY A 67 4.01 6.61 2.52
N LEU A 68 4.61 5.46 2.22
CA LEU A 68 4.19 4.55 1.15
C LEU A 68 2.97 3.73 1.59
N LEU A 69 2.14 3.32 0.62
CA LEU A 69 1.04 2.38 0.88
C LEU A 69 1.56 1.07 1.48
N SER A 70 0.92 0.64 2.56
CA SER A 70 1.16 -0.65 3.22
C SER A 70 0.73 -1.82 2.32
N GLY A 71 1.22 -3.02 2.63
CA GLY A 71 0.80 -4.22 1.91
C GLY A 71 -0.72 -4.45 1.96
N GLU A 72 -1.36 -4.19 3.11
CA GLU A 72 -2.82 -4.34 3.24
C GLU A 72 -3.59 -3.30 2.43
N GLU A 73 -3.19 -2.02 2.43
CA GLU A 73 -3.85 -0.99 1.60
C GLU A 73 -3.77 -1.32 0.09
N ILE A 74 -2.64 -1.87 -0.37
CA ILE A 74 -2.50 -2.30 -1.77
C ILE A 74 -3.43 -3.49 -2.07
N LYS A 75 -3.56 -4.43 -1.11
CA LYS A 75 -4.46 -5.57 -1.23
C LYS A 75 -5.93 -5.13 -1.24
N GLU A 76 -6.31 -4.21 -0.35
CA GLU A 76 -7.66 -3.63 -0.30
C GLU A 76 -8.00 -2.93 -1.61
N LEU A 77 -7.08 -2.13 -2.18
CA LEU A 77 -7.25 -1.51 -3.49
C LEU A 77 -7.49 -2.57 -4.59
N ARG A 78 -6.73 -3.66 -4.57
CA ARG A 78 -6.87 -4.74 -5.53
C ARG A 78 -8.24 -5.45 -5.39
N GLU A 79 -8.64 -5.75 -4.16
CA GLU A 79 -9.89 -6.42 -3.84
C GLU A 79 -11.11 -5.54 -4.13
N TYR A 80 -10.97 -4.22 -3.96
CA TYR A 80 -11.96 -3.22 -4.37
C TYR A 80 -12.29 -3.33 -5.86
N TYR A 81 -11.27 -3.42 -6.72
CA TYR A 81 -11.45 -3.64 -8.17
C TYR A 81 -11.84 -5.10 -8.51
N GLY A 82 -11.78 -6.00 -7.53
CA GLY A 82 -12.15 -7.41 -7.68
C GLY A 82 -11.21 -8.22 -8.55
N ILE A 83 -9.96 -7.77 -8.69
CA ILE A 83 -8.94 -8.37 -9.56
C ILE A 83 -7.95 -9.22 -8.76
N SER A 84 -7.34 -10.21 -9.40
CA SER A 84 -6.25 -11.02 -8.86
C SER A 84 -4.92 -10.27 -8.87
N GLN A 85 -3.92 -10.78 -8.14
CA GLN A 85 -2.57 -10.20 -8.13
C GLN A 85 -1.95 -10.17 -9.54
N LYS A 86 -2.24 -11.19 -10.35
CA LYS A 86 -1.78 -11.27 -11.74
C LYS A 86 -2.45 -10.23 -12.63
N GLU A 87 -3.77 -10.04 -12.48
CA GLU A 87 -4.51 -9.00 -13.21
C GLU A 87 -4.08 -7.59 -12.79
N ALA A 88 -3.83 -7.36 -11.51
CA ALA A 88 -3.26 -6.10 -11.02
C ALA A 88 -1.88 -5.84 -11.63
N ALA A 89 -1.01 -6.85 -11.70
CA ALA A 89 0.29 -6.74 -12.37
C ALA A 89 0.16 -6.45 -13.88
N LEU A 90 -0.89 -6.94 -14.54
CA LEU A 90 -1.16 -6.62 -15.96
C LEU A 90 -1.61 -5.16 -16.14
N ILE A 91 -2.47 -4.66 -15.25
CA ILE A 91 -3.02 -3.29 -15.30
C ILE A 91 -1.97 -2.24 -14.92
N PHE A 92 -1.32 -2.43 -13.77
CA PHE A 92 -0.42 -1.44 -13.16
C PHE A 92 1.05 -1.67 -13.51
N GLY A 93 1.43 -2.89 -13.93
CA GLY A 93 2.81 -3.26 -14.23
C GLY A 93 3.56 -3.87 -13.04
N GLY A 94 4.89 -3.77 -13.06
CA GLY A 94 5.78 -4.33 -12.03
C GLY A 94 6.17 -5.80 -12.22
N GLY A 95 5.50 -6.52 -13.12
CA GLY A 95 5.73 -7.94 -13.43
C GLY A 95 4.84 -8.88 -12.60
N GLU A 96 4.73 -10.14 -13.05
CA GLU A 96 3.69 -11.10 -12.62
C GLU A 96 3.59 -11.31 -11.09
N VAL A 97 4.71 -11.19 -10.37
CA VAL A 97 4.78 -11.44 -8.91
C VAL A 97 4.83 -10.16 -8.07
N ALA A 98 4.71 -8.98 -8.68
CA ALA A 98 4.89 -7.70 -8.01
C ALA A 98 3.88 -7.47 -6.88
N PHE A 99 2.58 -7.62 -7.18
CA PHE A 99 1.51 -7.42 -6.21
C PHE A 99 1.59 -8.41 -5.05
N SER A 100 1.97 -9.66 -5.32
CA SER A 100 2.25 -10.62 -4.24
C SER A 100 3.37 -10.13 -3.32
N LYS A 101 4.45 -9.57 -3.87
CA LYS A 101 5.55 -9.02 -3.07
C LYS A 101 5.19 -7.74 -2.33
N TYR A 102 4.40 -6.86 -2.94
CA TYR A 102 3.96 -5.60 -2.33
C TYR A 102 2.99 -5.85 -1.18
N GLU A 103 1.98 -6.69 -1.39
CA GLU A 103 0.95 -7.05 -0.40
C GLU A 103 1.54 -7.79 0.80
N ASN A 104 2.62 -8.53 0.60
CA ASN A 104 3.32 -9.25 1.66
C ASN A 104 4.48 -8.47 2.29
N ASP A 105 4.75 -7.24 1.88
CA ASP A 105 5.91 -6.44 2.30
C ASP A 105 7.27 -7.12 2.03
N ASP A 106 7.36 -7.98 1.01
CA ASP A 106 8.62 -8.60 0.60
C ASP A 106 9.58 -7.61 -0.06
N VAL A 107 9.01 -6.56 -0.65
CA VAL A 107 9.69 -5.45 -1.30
C VAL A 107 8.88 -4.17 -1.11
N LEU A 108 9.57 -3.04 -1.10
CA LEU A 108 8.94 -1.73 -1.23
C LEU A 108 8.58 -1.50 -2.69
N GLN A 109 7.40 -0.94 -2.95
CA GLN A 109 7.07 -0.39 -4.25
C GLN A 109 7.94 0.85 -4.53
N SER A 110 8.16 1.15 -5.81
CA SER A 110 8.80 2.41 -6.20
C SER A 110 7.83 3.58 -6.01
N GLU A 111 8.37 4.79 -5.85
CA GLU A 111 7.57 6.02 -5.72
C GLU A 111 6.60 6.23 -6.91
N PRO A 112 6.99 5.99 -8.20
CA PRO A 112 6.03 6.05 -9.30
C PRO A 112 4.90 5.02 -9.19
N MET A 113 5.20 3.82 -8.69
CA MET A 113 4.18 2.79 -8.48
C MET A 113 3.22 3.20 -7.35
N ASP A 114 3.73 3.74 -6.25
CA ASP A 114 2.90 4.26 -5.15
C ASP A 114 1.97 5.39 -5.65
N THR A 115 2.53 6.32 -6.41
CA THR A 115 1.78 7.42 -7.05
C THR A 115 0.68 6.88 -7.96
N LEU A 116 0.98 5.87 -8.79
CA LEU A 116 0.02 5.24 -9.68
C LEU A 116 -1.12 4.55 -8.90
N LEU A 117 -0.81 3.82 -7.83
CA LEU A 117 -1.81 3.17 -7.00
C LEU A 117 -2.71 4.19 -6.28
N ARG A 118 -2.16 5.30 -5.83
CA ARG A 118 -2.95 6.42 -5.27
C ARG A 118 -3.81 7.10 -6.33
N ALA A 119 -3.31 7.27 -7.54
CA ALA A 119 -4.10 7.76 -8.66
C ALA A 119 -5.25 6.80 -8.98
N ALA A 120 -5.02 5.48 -8.91
CA ALA A 120 -6.05 4.46 -9.09
C ALA A 120 -7.17 4.58 -8.05
N ILE A 121 -6.87 5.00 -6.82
CA ILE A 121 -7.90 5.28 -5.80
C ILE A 121 -8.74 6.51 -6.19
N ARG A 122 -8.11 7.56 -6.71
CA ARG A 122 -8.76 8.87 -6.98
C ARG A 122 -9.47 8.94 -8.33
N PHE A 123 -9.00 8.18 -9.31
CA PHE A 123 -9.44 8.24 -10.70
C PHE A 123 -9.73 6.83 -11.24
N PRO A 124 -10.88 6.23 -10.88
CA PRO A 124 -11.23 4.86 -11.28
C PRO A 124 -11.28 4.66 -12.79
N LEU A 125 -11.66 5.70 -13.56
CA LEU A 125 -11.70 5.65 -15.02
C LEU A 125 -10.35 5.23 -15.64
N MET A 126 -9.22 5.60 -15.01
CA MET A 126 -7.90 5.16 -15.45
C MET A 126 -7.75 3.64 -15.32
N VAL A 127 -8.26 3.06 -14.23
CA VAL A 127 -8.20 1.61 -14.01
C VAL A 127 -9.12 0.88 -14.98
N GLU A 128 -10.31 1.43 -15.23
CA GLU A 128 -11.27 0.89 -16.20
C GLU A 128 -10.69 0.86 -17.62
N ASP A 129 -10.12 1.98 -18.09
CA ASP A 129 -9.50 2.08 -19.41
C ASP A 129 -8.37 1.05 -19.58
N ARG A 130 -7.50 0.95 -18.57
CA ARG A 130 -6.39 0.00 -18.56
C ARG A 130 -6.87 -1.45 -18.47
N ALA A 131 -7.93 -1.72 -17.71
CA ALA A 131 -8.52 -3.05 -17.64
C ALA A 131 -9.09 -3.48 -19.00
N VAL A 132 -9.78 -2.59 -19.71
CA VAL A 132 -10.26 -2.83 -21.09
C VAL A 132 -9.09 -3.10 -22.03
N GLU A 133 -8.05 -2.27 -22.02
CA GLU A 133 -6.85 -2.44 -22.84
C GLU A 133 -6.19 -3.81 -22.62
N LYS A 134 -6.19 -4.31 -21.37
CA LYS A 134 -5.59 -5.59 -20.99
C LYS A 134 -6.55 -6.78 -21.02
N GLY A 135 -7.81 -6.59 -21.40
CA GLY A 135 -8.82 -7.64 -21.40
C GLY A 135 -9.14 -8.21 -20.02
N VAL A 136 -8.99 -7.41 -18.96
CA VAL A 136 -9.30 -7.77 -17.57
C VAL A 136 -10.71 -7.31 -17.23
N VAL A 137 -11.49 -8.21 -16.61
CA VAL A 137 -12.85 -7.90 -16.17
C VAL A 137 -12.82 -7.44 -14.72
N LEU A 138 -13.19 -6.18 -14.47
CA LEU A 138 -13.37 -5.65 -13.12
C LEU A 138 -14.69 -6.14 -12.54
N LYS A 139 -14.71 -6.60 -11.29
CA LYS A 139 -15.95 -7.13 -10.66
C LYS A 139 -16.83 -6.03 -10.07
N GLN A 140 -16.29 -4.84 -9.83
CA GLN A 140 -17.05 -3.70 -9.34
C GLN A 140 -16.93 -2.54 -10.33
N ARG A 141 -18.09 -1.97 -10.72
CA ARG A 141 -18.17 -0.63 -11.29
C ARG A 141 -18.20 0.36 -10.12
N PRO A 142 -17.33 1.38 -10.06
CA PRO A 142 -17.23 2.25 -8.91
C PRO A 142 -18.55 2.98 -8.67
N ILE A 143 -19.18 2.75 -7.51
CA ILE A 143 -20.16 3.67 -6.95
C ILE A 143 -19.45 4.37 -5.79
N TRP A 144 -18.89 5.54 -6.04
CA TRP A 144 -18.40 6.39 -4.96
C TRP A 144 -19.61 7.09 -4.34
N VAL A 145 -20.12 6.54 -3.23
CA VAL A 145 -21.09 7.22 -2.38
C VAL A 145 -20.30 8.06 -1.38
N ASP A 146 -20.40 9.38 -1.51
CA ASP A 146 -19.94 10.33 -0.51
C ASP A 146 -20.56 9.99 0.86
N LYS A 147 -19.72 9.80 1.89
CA LYS A 147 -20.16 9.72 3.29
C LYS A 147 -19.74 10.98 4.04
N GLY A 148 -19.99 12.14 3.44
CA GLY A 148 -19.83 13.45 4.05
C GLY A 148 -21.11 13.94 4.73
N THR A 149 -21.11 13.95 6.07
CA THR A 149 -22.01 14.71 6.96
C THR A 149 -23.51 14.40 6.96
N ARG A 150 -24.11 14.55 8.15
CA ARG A 150 -25.54 14.41 8.39
C ARG A 150 -26.34 15.30 7.42
N GLY A 151 -27.07 14.69 6.49
CA GLY A 151 -28.31 15.28 5.95
C GLY A 151 -28.37 15.72 4.49
N THR A 152 -27.37 15.46 3.64
CA THR A 152 -27.48 15.80 2.20
C THR A 152 -27.54 14.55 1.31
N LYS A 153 -28.47 14.59 0.35
CA LYS A 153 -28.76 13.48 -0.57
C LYS A 153 -27.53 13.11 -1.42
N PRO A 154 -27.34 11.82 -1.75
CA PRO A 154 -26.21 11.37 -2.55
C PRO A 154 -26.21 12.02 -3.94
N ILE A 155 -25.06 12.55 -4.36
CA ILE A 155 -24.82 13.02 -5.72
C ILE A 155 -24.41 11.80 -6.57
N ILE A 156 -25.23 11.46 -7.55
CA ILE A 156 -24.96 10.38 -8.51
C ILE A 156 -24.25 11.02 -9.71
N HIS A 157 -22.94 10.82 -9.86
CA HIS A 157 -22.24 11.17 -11.09
C HIS A 157 -22.49 10.10 -12.16
N SER A 158 -23.55 10.27 -12.94
CA SER A 158 -23.73 9.55 -14.21
C SER A 158 -23.05 10.36 -15.32
N PHE A 159 -21.81 10.03 -15.70
CA PHE A 159 -21.23 10.61 -16.91
C PHE A 159 -21.76 9.86 -18.14
N GLY A 160 -22.79 10.46 -18.73
CA GLY A 160 -23.49 10.06 -19.94
C GLY A 160 -24.48 11.16 -20.31
N GLY A 161 -23.98 12.36 -20.60
CA GLY A 161 -24.79 13.53 -20.94
C GLY A 161 -24.02 14.83 -20.72
N GLN A 162 -24.06 15.71 -21.71
CA GLN A 162 -23.48 17.05 -21.67
C GLN A 162 -24.05 17.85 -20.49
N ASN A 163 -23.20 18.39 -19.60
CA ASN A 163 -23.14 19.80 -19.21
C ASN A 163 -22.44 20.03 -17.86
N GLU A 164 -21.54 21.01 -17.92
CA GLU A 164 -21.20 22.06 -16.95
C GLU A 164 -20.60 21.69 -15.58
N ALA A 165 -19.45 22.34 -15.36
CA ALA A 165 -18.58 22.35 -14.20
C ALA A 165 -19.29 22.56 -12.86
N ASN A 166 -18.86 21.81 -11.84
CA ASN A 166 -18.43 22.43 -10.58
C ASN A 166 -17.53 21.50 -9.77
N GLU A 167 -16.41 22.06 -9.32
CA GLU A 167 -15.33 21.45 -8.56
C GLU A 167 -15.69 21.28 -7.08
N ALA A 168 -15.27 20.15 -6.50
CA ALA A 168 -14.70 20.04 -5.14
C ALA A 168 -14.21 18.59 -4.91
N TYR A 169 -12.91 18.34 -5.07
CA TYR A 169 -12.30 17.02 -4.81
C TYR A 169 -11.95 16.87 -3.32
N TYR A 170 -12.59 15.93 -2.61
CA TYR A 170 -12.30 15.61 -1.20
C TYR A 170 -11.49 14.30 -1.05
N HIS A 171 -10.64 14.24 -0.02
CA HIS A 171 -9.61 13.22 0.22
C HIS A 171 -10.05 12.21 1.31
N PRO A 172 -10.01 10.88 1.11
CA PRO A 172 -10.61 9.93 2.05
C PRO A 172 -9.69 9.46 3.21
N PHE A 173 -8.42 9.88 3.24
CA PHE A 173 -7.48 9.48 4.31
C PHE A 173 -6.74 10.69 4.88
N LYS A 174 -7.40 11.43 5.78
CA LYS A 174 -6.89 12.09 7.01
C LYS A 174 -7.93 13.07 7.53
N GLY A 175 -8.34 12.90 8.78
CA GLY A 175 -9.01 13.94 9.55
C GLY A 175 -8.06 15.12 9.82
N ASN A 176 -8.66 16.30 9.89
CA ASN A 176 -8.11 17.63 10.24
C ASN A 176 -7.38 18.41 9.13
N SER A 177 -8.15 19.33 8.54
CA SER A 177 -7.84 20.72 8.16
C SER A 177 -6.44 21.05 7.64
N CYS A 178 -6.34 21.23 6.32
CA CYS A 178 -5.39 22.14 5.69
C CYS A 178 -6.14 22.87 4.57
N GLU A 179 -6.50 24.15 4.79
CA GLU A 179 -7.02 25.04 3.76
C GLU A 179 -5.86 25.50 2.86
N ALA A 180 -6.05 25.45 1.55
CA ALA A 180 -5.22 26.15 0.58
C ALA A 180 -6.14 27.09 -0.20
N GLU A 181 -6.13 28.37 0.16
CA GLU A 181 -6.73 29.43 -0.65
C GLU A 181 -5.76 29.78 -1.79
N TYR A 182 -6.25 29.70 -3.04
CA TYR A 182 -5.55 30.24 -4.20
C TYR A 182 -6.37 31.41 -4.75
N ASP A 183 -5.84 32.61 -4.59
CA ASP A 183 -6.39 33.84 -5.19
C ASP A 183 -5.95 33.92 -6.65
N ASN A 184 -6.93 33.82 -7.56
CA ASN A 184 -6.75 33.93 -9.01
C ASN A 184 -7.32 35.28 -9.46
N THR A 185 -6.47 36.30 -9.52
CA THR A 185 -6.75 37.50 -10.32
C THR A 185 -5.57 37.86 -11.23
N GLU A 186 -5.90 37.93 -12.53
CA GLU A 186 -5.24 38.66 -13.62
C GLU A 186 -4.01 38.05 -14.32
N ILE A 187 -4.30 37.22 -15.33
CA ILE A 187 -3.52 37.20 -16.58
C ILE A 187 -4.24 38.12 -17.58
N ILE A 188 -3.72 39.33 -17.76
CA ILE A 188 -4.00 40.19 -18.92
C ILE A 188 -2.68 40.82 -19.36
N GLY A 189 -2.33 40.66 -20.65
CA GLY A 189 -1.39 41.55 -21.34
C GLY A 189 -0.28 40.88 -22.16
N LEU A 190 -0.61 40.44 -23.37
CA LEU A 190 0.31 40.32 -24.51
C LEU A 190 0.21 41.61 -25.35
N SER A 191 1.31 42.36 -25.51
CA SER A 191 1.73 43.26 -26.61
C SER A 191 2.65 44.34 -26.03
N ALA A 192 3.79 44.73 -26.61
CA ALA A 192 4.31 44.61 -27.97
C ALA A 192 5.84 44.41 -27.97
#